data_AF-A0A6I8PBC1-F1
#
_entry.id   AF-A0A6I8PBC1-F1
#
_cell.length_a   1.000
_cell.length_b   1.000
_cell.length_c   1.000
_cell.angle_alpha   90.00
_cell.angle_beta   90.00
_cell.angle_gamma   90.00
#
_symmetry.space_group_name_H-M   'P 1'
#
loop_
_entity.id
_entity.type
_entity.pdbx_description
1 polymer ?
#
loop_
_entity_poly.entity_id
_entity_poly.type
_entity_poly.pdbx_seq_one_letter_code
_entity_poly.pdbx_strand_id
1 'polypeptide(L)'
;RLTNPEAAAAEAATVTAAAAPAAAAAAAEAATVTAAAAAAAAAGTRRAALCIGLLLLGLQPLPFAAVLSPPAQDRGARRETVALAVDAQPTESEKDIYNQVDVVLKDAEGILEDLQSYRGAGHEIREAIQNPSDDKLQEKAWGAVVPLVGKLKKFYEFSQRLEAALRGLLGALTSTPYSPTQHLEREQALAKQFAEILHFTLRFDELKMTNPAIQNDFSYYRRTLSRMRINNVPAEGENEVNNELANRMSLFYAEATPMLKTLSDATTKFVSENKNLPIENTTDCLSTMASVCRVMLETPEYRSRFTNEETVSFCLRVMVGVIILYDHVHPVGAFAKTSKIDMKGCIKVLKDQPPNSVEGLLNALRYTTKHLNDETTSKQIKSMLQ
;
A
#
# COMPACT_ATOMS: atom_id res chain seq x y z
N ARG A 1 66.44 -13.81 -28.18
CA ARG A 1 65.09 -13.92 -27.60
C ARG A 1 64.28 -12.72 -28.08
N LEU A 2 63.62 -12.85 -29.23
CA LEU A 2 62.64 -11.90 -29.73
C LEU A 2 61.41 -12.74 -30.06
N THR A 3 60.34 -12.48 -29.32
CA THR A 3 59.04 -13.15 -29.40
C THR A 3 58.30 -12.67 -30.64
N ASN A 4 57.87 -13.61 -31.48
CA ASN A 4 57.19 -13.34 -32.74
C ASN A 4 55.69 -13.02 -32.48
N PRO A 5 55.20 -11.81 -32.79
CA PRO A 5 53.84 -11.37 -32.42
C PRO A 5 52.71 -12.05 -33.21
N GLU A 6 52.99 -12.72 -34.33
CA GLU A 6 51.96 -13.42 -35.13
C GLU A 6 51.46 -14.73 -34.50
N ALA A 7 52.28 -15.41 -33.69
CA ALA A 7 51.87 -16.67 -33.06
C ALA A 7 50.87 -16.44 -31.90
N ALA A 8 51.00 -15.33 -31.17
CA ALA A 8 50.10 -14.97 -30.07
C ALA A 8 48.72 -14.52 -30.56
N ALA A 9 48.63 -13.93 -31.76
CA ALA A 9 47.35 -13.50 -32.35
C ALA A 9 46.51 -14.69 -32.86
N ALA A 10 47.15 -15.72 -33.38
CA ALA A 10 46.46 -16.92 -33.88
C ALA A 10 45.86 -17.79 -32.75
N GLU A 11 46.52 -17.84 -31.59
CA GLU A 11 46.05 -18.57 -30.41
C GLU A 11 44.91 -17.82 -29.69
N ALA A 12 44.94 -16.47 -29.67
CA ALA A 12 43.85 -15.65 -29.14
C ALA A 12 42.57 -15.69 -30.02
N ALA A 13 42.71 -15.82 -31.34
CA ALA A 13 41.59 -15.91 -32.28
C ALA A 13 40.85 -17.27 -32.22
N THR A 14 41.58 -18.36 -31.96
CA THR A 14 40.98 -19.70 -31.83
C THR A 14 40.26 -19.87 -30.49
N VAL A 15 40.77 -19.29 -29.39
CA VAL A 15 40.09 -19.30 -28.08
C VAL A 15 38.82 -18.43 -28.08
N THR A 16 38.81 -17.31 -28.79
CA THR A 16 37.61 -16.44 -28.91
C THR A 16 36.52 -17.04 -29.82
N ALA A 17 36.88 -17.79 -30.85
CA ALA A 17 35.91 -18.47 -31.73
C ALA A 17 35.20 -19.66 -31.04
N ALA A 18 35.85 -20.35 -30.11
CA ALA A 18 35.27 -21.48 -29.38
C ALA A 18 34.36 -21.05 -28.20
N ALA A 19 34.55 -19.84 -27.64
CA ALA A 19 33.77 -19.34 -26.52
C ALA A 19 32.40 -18.74 -26.92
N ALA A 20 32.27 -18.24 -28.15
CA ALA A 20 31.04 -17.63 -28.67
C ALA A 20 29.81 -18.57 -28.69
N PRO A 21 29.89 -19.82 -29.16
CA PRO A 21 28.72 -20.72 -29.17
C PRO A 21 28.32 -21.19 -27.76
N ALA A 22 29.26 -21.33 -26.82
CA ALA A 22 28.97 -21.72 -25.44
C ALA A 22 28.27 -20.59 -24.66
N ALA A 23 28.68 -19.33 -24.87
CA ALA A 23 28.03 -18.17 -24.29
C ALA A 23 26.61 -17.95 -24.85
N ALA A 24 26.40 -18.22 -26.15
CA ALA A 24 25.08 -18.16 -26.77
C ALA A 24 24.13 -19.25 -26.26
N ALA A 25 24.63 -20.47 -26.05
CA ALA A 25 23.85 -21.56 -25.46
C ALA A 25 23.46 -21.29 -24.00
N ALA A 26 24.39 -20.79 -23.18
CA ALA A 26 24.10 -20.40 -21.80
C ALA A 26 23.11 -19.21 -21.71
N ALA A 27 23.18 -18.25 -22.64
CA ALA A 27 22.23 -17.15 -22.73
C ALA A 27 20.83 -17.61 -23.17
N ALA A 28 20.75 -18.57 -24.09
CA ALA A 28 19.47 -19.17 -24.50
C ALA A 28 18.85 -20.00 -23.37
N GLU A 29 19.67 -20.77 -22.64
CA GLU A 29 19.22 -21.56 -21.47
C GLU A 29 18.75 -20.64 -20.33
N ALA A 30 19.50 -19.57 -20.03
CA ALA A 30 19.08 -18.53 -19.08
C ALA A 30 17.79 -17.81 -19.50
N ALA A 31 17.62 -17.53 -20.80
CA ALA A 31 16.39 -16.94 -21.36
C ALA A 31 15.20 -17.90 -21.27
N THR A 32 15.40 -19.20 -21.49
CA THR A 32 14.34 -20.21 -21.30
C THR A 32 13.97 -20.41 -19.85
N VAL A 33 14.94 -20.35 -18.92
CA VAL A 33 14.69 -20.43 -17.47
C VAL A 33 13.97 -19.17 -16.97
N THR A 34 14.32 -17.98 -17.45
CA THR A 34 13.59 -16.74 -17.13
C THR A 34 12.20 -16.70 -17.75
N ALA A 35 12.03 -17.19 -18.98
CA ALA A 35 10.70 -17.30 -19.61
C ALA A 35 9.82 -18.34 -18.90
N ALA A 36 10.38 -19.47 -18.47
CA ALA A 36 9.68 -20.48 -17.68
C ALA A 36 9.32 -19.97 -16.27
N ALA A 37 10.22 -19.21 -15.62
CA ALA A 37 9.95 -18.55 -14.35
C ALA A 37 8.87 -17.46 -14.49
N ALA A 38 8.89 -16.67 -15.56
CA ALA A 38 7.86 -15.68 -15.86
C ALA A 38 6.51 -16.32 -16.19
N ALA A 39 6.49 -17.45 -16.90
CA ALA A 39 5.29 -18.22 -17.19
C ALA A 39 4.73 -18.92 -15.95
N ALA A 40 5.58 -19.46 -15.08
CA ALA A 40 5.20 -20.04 -13.79
C ALA A 40 4.70 -18.97 -12.82
N ALA A 41 5.32 -17.78 -12.81
CA ALA A 41 4.84 -16.62 -12.09
C ALA A 41 3.48 -16.19 -12.64
N ALA A 42 3.31 -16.00 -13.95
CA ALA A 42 2.03 -15.64 -14.56
C ALA A 42 0.92 -16.67 -14.33
N ALA A 43 1.24 -17.97 -14.35
CA ALA A 43 0.31 -19.05 -14.01
C ALA A 43 -0.04 -19.06 -12.52
N GLY A 44 0.95 -18.83 -11.65
CA GLY A 44 0.77 -18.65 -10.21
C GLY A 44 -0.09 -17.43 -9.87
N THR A 45 0.13 -16.30 -10.55
CA THR A 45 -0.65 -15.06 -10.41
C THR A 45 -2.08 -15.22 -10.89
N ARG A 46 -2.31 -15.89 -12.04
CA ARG A 46 -3.68 -16.18 -12.53
C ARG A 46 -4.43 -17.13 -11.60
N ARG A 47 -3.74 -18.10 -11.01
CA ARG A 47 -4.33 -19.08 -10.08
C ARG A 47 -4.60 -18.48 -8.71
N ALA A 48 -3.67 -17.68 -8.18
CA ALA A 48 -3.89 -16.87 -6.97
C ALA A 48 -5.05 -15.88 -7.18
N ALA A 49 -5.14 -15.22 -8.34
CA ALA A 49 -6.24 -14.30 -8.66
C ALA A 49 -7.60 -15.00 -8.84
N LEU A 50 -7.65 -16.18 -9.47
CA LEU A 50 -8.88 -16.99 -9.61
C LEU A 50 -9.43 -17.41 -8.24
N CYS A 51 -8.54 -17.80 -7.33
CA CYS A 51 -8.94 -18.33 -6.04
C CYS A 51 -9.23 -17.25 -4.99
N ILE A 52 -8.50 -16.12 -5.00
CA ILE A 52 -8.81 -14.94 -4.18
C ILE A 52 -10.10 -14.25 -4.67
N GLY A 53 -10.30 -14.19 -5.99
CA GLY A 53 -11.51 -13.64 -6.60
C GLY A 53 -12.78 -14.37 -6.22
N LEU A 54 -12.73 -15.69 -5.98
CA LEU A 54 -13.88 -16.50 -5.53
C LEU A 54 -14.29 -16.23 -4.07
N LEU A 55 -13.40 -15.68 -3.25
CA LEU A 55 -13.60 -15.57 -1.79
C LEU A 55 -14.02 -14.19 -1.33
N LEU A 56 -13.63 -13.12 -2.03
CA LEU A 56 -14.19 -11.77 -1.86
C LEU A 56 -15.71 -11.69 -2.16
N LEU A 57 -16.32 -12.80 -2.58
CA LEU A 57 -17.69 -12.90 -3.11
C LEU A 57 -18.68 -13.68 -2.23
N GLY A 58 -18.26 -14.23 -1.09
CA GLY A 58 -19.20 -14.86 -0.13
C GLY A 58 -19.94 -16.12 -0.62
N LEU A 59 -19.42 -16.88 -1.59
CA LEU A 59 -20.04 -18.14 -2.03
C LEU A 59 -19.44 -19.35 -1.30
N GLN A 60 -20.29 -20.17 -0.66
CA GLN A 60 -19.91 -21.47 -0.08
C GLN A 60 -19.26 -22.39 -1.13
N PRO A 61 -18.32 -23.26 -0.73
CA PRO A 61 -17.80 -24.27 -1.63
C PRO A 61 -18.87 -25.35 -1.81
N LEU A 62 -19.64 -25.29 -2.90
CA LEU A 62 -20.44 -26.45 -3.31
C LEU A 62 -19.50 -27.55 -3.83
N PRO A 63 -19.79 -28.83 -3.52
CA PRO A 63 -18.92 -29.94 -3.89
C PRO A 63 -19.14 -30.24 -5.37
N PHE A 64 -18.15 -29.96 -6.22
CA PHE A 64 -18.20 -30.37 -7.62
C PHE A 64 -17.21 -31.52 -7.85
N ALA A 65 -17.70 -32.73 -7.54
CA ALA A 65 -17.38 -33.88 -8.37
C ALA A 65 -18.16 -33.73 -9.70
N ALA A 66 -17.52 -34.18 -10.77
CA ALA A 66 -18.02 -34.25 -12.15
C ALA A 66 -18.03 -32.93 -12.93
N VAL A 67 -16.96 -32.70 -13.70
CA VAL A 67 -17.04 -32.55 -15.17
C VAL A 67 -15.63 -32.81 -15.72
N LEU A 68 -15.55 -33.71 -16.70
CA LEU A 68 -14.41 -34.16 -17.53
C LEU A 68 -13.62 -35.39 -17.03
N SER A 69 -14.00 -36.54 -17.57
CA SER A 69 -13.11 -37.66 -17.96
C SER A 69 -13.49 -38.01 -19.42
N PRO A 70 -12.57 -38.42 -20.32
CA PRO A 70 -11.64 -39.56 -20.16
C PRO A 70 -10.22 -39.32 -20.76
N PRO A 71 -9.36 -40.34 -20.97
CA PRO A 71 -8.66 -41.16 -19.97
C PRO A 71 -7.11 -41.09 -20.07
N ALA A 72 -6.46 -41.61 -19.01
CA ALA A 72 -5.09 -42.14 -18.95
C ALA A 72 -3.89 -41.19 -18.66
N GLN A 73 -3.29 -41.48 -17.51
CA GLN A 73 -1.87 -41.34 -17.11
C GLN A 73 -1.26 -39.93 -17.06
N ASP A 74 -1.11 -39.37 -15.86
CA ASP A 74 0.14 -39.55 -15.10
C ASP A 74 0.00 -39.01 -13.65
N ARG A 75 0.92 -39.47 -12.81
CA ARG A 75 0.96 -39.48 -11.35
C ARG A 75 1.07 -38.10 -10.69
N GLY A 76 0.39 -37.97 -9.54
CA GLY A 76 0.92 -37.35 -8.33
C GLY A 76 1.14 -35.83 -8.33
N ALA A 77 0.17 -35.07 -7.81
CA ALA A 77 0.38 -34.00 -6.83
C ALA A 77 -0.99 -33.44 -6.40
N ARG A 78 -1.40 -33.76 -5.17
CA ARG A 78 -2.52 -33.10 -4.50
C ARG A 78 -2.09 -31.65 -4.24
N ARG A 79 -2.45 -30.73 -5.14
CA ARG A 79 -2.08 -29.30 -5.12
C ARG A 79 -3.25 -28.49 -4.55
N GLU A 80 -3.11 -28.06 -3.30
CA GLU A 80 -4.06 -27.23 -2.55
C GLU A 80 -3.88 -25.74 -2.93
N THR A 81 -4.87 -25.10 -3.59
CA THR A 81 -5.89 -24.34 -2.85
C THR A 81 -5.61 -22.94 -2.25
N VAL A 82 -5.06 -21.94 -2.94
CA VAL A 82 -4.81 -20.58 -2.38
C VAL A 82 -6.04 -19.73 -2.16
N ALA A 83 -6.34 -19.25 -0.96
CA ALA A 83 -7.61 -18.57 -0.66
C ALA A 83 -7.36 -17.29 0.16
N LEU A 84 -8.22 -16.26 0.10
CA LEU A 84 -8.32 -15.16 1.08
C LEU A 84 -9.80 -14.97 1.45
N ALA A 85 -10.27 -15.61 2.52
CA ALA A 85 -11.68 -15.68 2.88
C ALA A 85 -12.28 -14.36 3.44
N VAL A 86 -13.51 -14.02 3.04
CA VAL A 86 -14.31 -12.90 3.59
C VAL A 86 -14.62 -13.12 5.09
N ASP A 87 -14.80 -14.39 5.47
CA ASP A 87 -14.81 -14.88 6.85
C ASP A 87 -13.54 -15.70 7.12
N ALA A 88 -12.36 -15.20 6.72
CA ALA A 88 -11.09 -15.83 7.07
C ALA A 88 -10.97 -15.88 8.59
N GLN A 89 -11.25 -17.06 9.14
CA GLN A 89 -11.05 -17.32 10.55
C GLN A 89 -9.54 -17.44 10.77
N PRO A 90 -8.98 -16.70 11.74
CA PRO A 90 -7.55 -16.79 12.02
C PRO A 90 -7.21 -18.22 12.46
N THR A 91 -6.16 -18.78 11.87
CA THR A 91 -5.52 -19.99 12.39
C THR A 91 -4.94 -19.74 13.78
N GLU A 92 -4.63 -20.80 14.54
CA GLU A 92 -4.02 -20.65 15.88
C GLU A 92 -2.73 -19.81 15.84
N SER A 93 -1.94 -19.91 14.78
CA SER A 93 -0.74 -19.09 14.58
C SER A 93 -1.01 -17.62 14.29
N GLU A 94 -2.19 -17.29 13.76
CA GLU A 94 -2.55 -15.90 13.41
C GLU A 94 -3.21 -15.17 14.57
N LYS A 95 -3.85 -15.88 15.52
CA LYS A 95 -4.75 -15.29 16.52
C LYS A 95 -4.16 -14.11 17.29
N ASP A 96 -2.92 -14.19 17.73
CA ASP A 96 -2.33 -13.14 18.55
C ASP A 96 -2.19 -11.83 17.77
N ILE A 97 -1.70 -11.90 16.54
CA ILE A 97 -1.55 -10.74 15.65
C ILE A 97 -2.93 -10.29 15.19
N TYR A 98 -3.79 -11.24 14.80
CA TYR A 98 -5.14 -10.96 14.34
C TYR A 98 -5.94 -10.15 15.35
N ASN A 99 -5.95 -10.57 16.62
CA ASN A 99 -6.68 -9.89 17.69
C ASN A 99 -6.14 -8.48 17.95
N GLN A 100 -4.82 -8.30 17.90
CA GLN A 100 -4.21 -6.98 18.06
C GLN A 100 -4.61 -6.02 16.93
N VAL A 101 -4.59 -6.52 15.69
CA VAL A 101 -4.95 -5.72 14.50
C VAL A 101 -6.46 -5.47 14.44
N ASP A 102 -7.28 -6.44 14.83
CA ASP A 102 -8.75 -6.36 14.85
C ASP A 102 -9.24 -5.25 15.77
N VAL A 103 -8.60 -5.05 16.93
CA VAL A 103 -8.89 -3.91 17.82
C VAL A 103 -8.63 -2.57 17.13
N VAL A 104 -7.56 -2.47 16.32
CA VAL A 104 -7.25 -1.24 15.57
C VAL A 104 -8.26 -1.03 14.43
N LEU A 105 -8.62 -2.08 13.71
CA LEU A 105 -9.58 -2.01 12.59
C LEU A 105 -11.00 -1.69 13.06
N LYS A 106 -11.44 -2.20 14.22
CA LYS A 106 -12.74 -1.84 14.82
C LYS A 106 -12.85 -0.34 15.14
N ASP A 107 -11.75 0.28 15.57
CA ASP A 107 -11.72 1.71 15.85
C ASP A 107 -11.64 2.55 14.55
N ALA A 108 -11.23 1.96 13.43
CA ALA A 108 -10.98 2.66 12.17
C ALA A 108 -12.25 3.27 11.56
N GLU A 109 -13.40 2.61 11.69
CA GLU A 109 -14.69 3.13 11.22
C GLU A 109 -15.07 4.43 11.95
N GLY A 110 -14.96 4.44 13.28
CA GLY A 110 -15.22 5.65 14.08
C GLY A 110 -14.26 6.80 13.75
N ILE A 111 -13.01 6.51 13.37
CA ILE A 111 -12.06 7.53 12.89
C ILE A 111 -12.52 8.13 11.55
N LEU A 112 -13.00 7.30 10.61
CA LEU A 112 -13.54 7.78 9.34
C LEU A 112 -14.81 8.61 9.53
N GLU A 113 -15.73 8.18 10.41
CA GLU A 113 -16.94 8.93 10.74
C GLU A 113 -16.62 10.31 11.35
N ASP A 114 -15.64 10.35 12.25
CA ASP A 114 -15.17 11.58 12.87
C ASP A 114 -14.56 12.55 11.84
N LEU A 115 -13.84 12.03 10.84
CA LEU A 115 -13.26 12.82 9.76
C LEU A 115 -14.32 13.29 8.75
N GLN A 116 -15.27 12.42 8.40
CA GLN A 116 -16.39 12.75 7.51
C GLN A 116 -17.28 13.87 8.10
N SER A 117 -17.44 13.87 9.42
CA SER A 117 -18.19 14.89 10.16
C SER A 117 -17.37 16.16 10.47
N TYR A 118 -16.09 16.22 10.11
CA TYR A 118 -15.22 17.37 10.37
C TYR A 118 -15.61 18.58 9.51
N ARG A 119 -16.36 19.52 10.10
CA ARG A 119 -16.82 20.75 9.42
C ARG A 119 -15.78 21.86 9.37
N GLY A 120 -14.87 21.87 10.34
CA GLY A 120 -13.91 22.95 10.55
C GLY A 120 -14.48 24.17 11.28
N ALA A 121 -13.60 25.06 11.74
CA ALA A 121 -13.96 26.30 12.46
C ALA A 121 -13.67 27.57 11.64
N GLY A 122 -13.65 27.45 10.31
CA GLY A 122 -13.19 28.52 9.41
C GLY A 122 -14.04 29.80 9.43
N HIS A 123 -15.31 29.73 9.85
CA HIS A 123 -16.15 30.93 9.99
C HIS A 123 -15.72 31.72 11.24
N GLU A 124 -15.71 31.06 12.39
CA GLU A 124 -15.36 31.64 13.68
C GLU A 124 -13.91 32.16 13.67
N ILE A 125 -12.98 31.40 13.09
CA ILE A 125 -11.57 31.81 12.93
C ILE A 125 -11.45 33.09 12.11
N ARG A 126 -12.22 33.24 11.02
CA ARG A 126 -12.17 34.45 10.18
C ARG A 126 -12.73 35.66 10.93
N GLU A 127 -13.84 35.52 11.64
CA GLU A 127 -14.41 36.60 12.46
C GLU A 127 -13.42 37.07 13.54
N ALA A 128 -12.77 36.13 14.23
CA ALA A 128 -11.78 36.42 15.27
C ALA A 128 -10.51 37.09 14.70
N ILE A 129 -10.03 36.69 13.52
CA ILE A 129 -8.86 37.33 12.88
C ILE A 129 -9.18 38.76 12.41
N GLN A 130 -10.40 39.00 11.91
CA GLN A 130 -10.82 40.33 11.44
C GLN A 130 -11.02 41.32 12.59
N ASN A 131 -11.40 40.83 13.78
CA ASN A 131 -11.71 41.65 14.95
C ASN A 131 -10.86 41.19 16.16
N PRO A 132 -9.53 41.42 16.13
CA PRO A 132 -8.61 40.88 17.14
C PRO A 132 -8.80 41.47 18.55
N SER A 133 -9.49 42.60 18.68
CA SER A 133 -9.78 43.25 19.97
C SER A 133 -11.12 42.84 20.58
N ASP A 134 -11.92 42.00 19.90
CA ASP A 134 -13.19 41.50 20.44
C ASP A 134 -12.98 40.13 21.11
N ASP A 135 -12.90 40.15 22.44
CA ASP A 135 -12.67 38.95 23.25
C ASP A 135 -13.76 37.88 23.05
N LYS A 136 -15.02 38.27 22.79
CA LYS A 136 -16.11 37.30 22.57
C LYS A 136 -15.90 36.50 21.30
N LEU A 137 -15.37 37.15 20.25
CA LEU A 137 -15.04 36.47 19.00
C LEU A 137 -13.81 35.56 19.16
N GLN A 138 -12.80 35.98 19.96
CA GLN A 138 -11.65 35.12 20.28
C GLN A 138 -12.09 33.85 21.03
N GLU A 139 -12.92 34.00 22.07
CA GLU A 139 -13.46 32.90 22.86
C GLU A 139 -14.32 31.95 22.02
N LYS A 140 -15.19 32.50 21.15
CA LYS A 140 -16.02 31.71 20.23
C LYS A 140 -15.17 30.86 19.27
N ALA A 141 -14.15 31.46 18.66
CA ALA A 141 -13.23 30.74 17.78
C ALA A 141 -12.41 29.68 18.53
N TRP A 142 -11.99 29.99 19.76
CA TRP A 142 -11.28 29.04 20.62
C TRP A 142 -12.17 27.85 21.01
N GLY A 143 -13.39 28.11 21.47
CA GLY A 143 -14.36 27.08 21.83
C GLY A 143 -14.75 26.18 20.66
N ALA A 144 -14.77 26.71 19.43
CA ALA A 144 -15.01 25.92 18.23
C ALA A 144 -13.79 25.08 17.81
N VAL A 145 -12.57 25.63 17.88
CA VAL A 145 -11.36 24.95 17.36
C VAL A 145 -10.81 23.88 18.30
N VAL A 146 -10.94 24.03 19.62
CA VAL A 146 -10.42 23.09 20.62
C VAL A 146 -10.95 21.64 20.42
N PRO A 147 -12.27 21.39 20.33
CA PRO A 147 -12.77 20.03 20.13
C PRO A 147 -12.34 19.43 18.78
N LEU A 148 -12.23 20.26 17.74
CA LEU A 148 -11.73 19.84 16.43
C LEU A 148 -10.26 19.39 16.51
N VAL A 149 -9.42 20.14 17.21
CA VAL A 149 -8.01 19.76 17.45
C VAL A 149 -7.92 18.50 18.29
N GLY A 150 -8.86 18.26 19.21
CA GLY A 150 -9.01 16.98 19.90
C GLY A 150 -9.21 15.81 18.91
N LYS A 151 -10.06 15.97 17.90
CA LYS A 151 -10.19 14.98 16.81
C LYS A 151 -8.90 14.84 16.00
N LEU A 152 -8.23 15.95 15.66
CA LEU A 152 -6.96 15.90 14.94
C LEU A 152 -5.86 15.17 15.73
N LYS A 153 -5.84 15.33 17.06
CA LYS A 153 -4.94 14.58 17.94
C LYS A 153 -5.28 13.08 17.90
N LYS A 154 -6.56 12.72 18.05
CA LYS A 154 -7.05 11.33 17.96
C LYS A 154 -6.64 10.66 16.64
N PHE A 155 -6.77 11.33 15.50
CA PHE A 155 -6.38 10.78 14.21
C PHE A 155 -4.86 10.55 14.10
N TYR A 156 -4.06 11.49 14.60
CA TYR A 156 -2.60 11.34 14.63
C TYR A 156 -2.16 10.18 15.53
N GLU A 157 -2.76 10.05 16.73
CA GLU A 157 -2.46 8.95 17.64
C GLU A 157 -2.90 7.60 17.04
N PHE A 158 -4.02 7.58 16.32
CA PHE A 158 -4.46 6.40 15.59
C PHE A 158 -3.46 5.97 14.50
N SER A 159 -2.79 6.92 13.82
CA SER A 159 -1.77 6.57 12.82
C SER A 159 -0.60 5.79 13.42
N GLN A 160 -0.24 6.07 14.68
CA GLN A 160 0.81 5.33 15.40
C GLN A 160 0.37 3.89 15.72
N ARG A 161 -0.92 3.68 16.06
CA ARG A 161 -1.49 2.34 16.23
C ARG A 161 -1.50 1.57 14.92
N LEU A 162 -1.78 2.26 13.81
CA LEU A 162 -1.78 1.67 12.48
C LEU A 162 -0.36 1.24 12.03
N GLU A 163 0.68 2.04 12.34
CA GLU A 163 2.09 1.64 12.15
C GLU A 163 2.39 0.34 12.90
N ALA A 164 2.02 0.24 14.18
CA ALA A 164 2.29 -0.94 14.99
C ALA A 164 1.57 -2.19 14.44
N ALA A 165 0.29 -2.05 14.07
CA ALA A 165 -0.50 -3.12 13.46
C ALA A 165 0.12 -3.61 12.14
N LEU A 166 0.50 -2.68 11.25
CA LEU A 166 1.13 -3.01 9.98
C LEU A 166 2.43 -3.79 10.18
N ARG A 167 3.27 -3.38 11.12
CA ARG A 167 4.53 -4.07 11.42
C ARG A 167 4.31 -5.52 11.88
N GLY A 168 3.27 -5.77 12.68
CA GLY A 168 2.88 -7.13 13.09
C GLY A 168 2.48 -8.00 11.89
N LEU A 169 1.64 -7.45 11.00
CA LEU A 169 1.24 -8.14 9.78
C LEU A 169 2.42 -8.44 8.84
N LEU A 170 3.29 -7.46 8.61
CA LEU A 170 4.50 -7.66 7.82
C LEU A 170 5.38 -8.75 8.41
N GLY A 171 5.55 -8.78 9.74
CA GLY A 171 6.31 -9.84 10.43
C GLY A 171 5.79 -11.25 10.13
N ALA A 172 4.48 -11.45 10.15
CA ALA A 172 3.87 -12.74 9.85
C ALA A 172 3.90 -13.09 8.35
N LEU A 173 3.49 -12.14 7.50
CA LEU A 173 3.28 -12.33 6.05
C LEU A 173 4.56 -12.33 5.22
N THR A 174 5.73 -12.11 5.84
CA THR A 174 7.02 -12.07 5.14
C THR A 174 8.08 -12.96 5.77
N SER A 175 7.70 -13.78 6.77
CA SER A 175 8.62 -14.67 7.48
C SER A 175 9.24 -15.75 6.58
N THR A 176 10.31 -16.38 7.03
CA THR A 176 10.88 -17.58 6.36
C THR A 176 10.30 -18.85 7.00
N PRO A 177 10.15 -19.97 6.27
CA PRO A 177 10.69 -20.25 4.92
C PRO A 177 9.68 -20.09 3.77
N TYR A 178 8.48 -19.56 4.02
CA TYR A 178 7.41 -19.56 3.02
C TYR A 178 7.60 -18.48 1.96
N SER A 179 7.13 -18.77 0.75
CA SER A 179 7.04 -17.79 -0.33
C SER A 179 5.85 -16.84 -0.11
N PRO A 180 5.86 -15.64 -0.72
CA PRO A 180 4.76 -14.68 -0.61
C PRO A 180 3.39 -15.25 -0.97
N THR A 181 3.31 -16.05 -2.04
CA THR A 181 2.06 -16.72 -2.42
C THR A 181 1.60 -17.66 -1.30
N GLN A 182 2.50 -18.49 -0.76
CA GLN A 182 2.18 -19.38 0.36
C GLN A 182 1.76 -18.63 1.62
N HIS A 183 2.29 -17.44 1.87
CA HIS A 183 1.84 -16.61 2.98
C HIS A 183 0.40 -16.14 2.79
N LEU A 184 0.08 -15.62 1.61
CA LEU A 184 -1.29 -15.21 1.28
C LEU A 184 -2.26 -16.39 1.25
N GLU A 185 -1.77 -17.61 0.99
CA GLU A 185 -2.55 -18.87 1.06
C GLU A 185 -2.90 -19.29 2.48
N ARG A 186 -1.93 -19.18 3.38
CA ARG A 186 -1.97 -19.76 4.71
C ARG A 186 -2.51 -18.78 5.73
N GLU A 187 -1.98 -17.56 5.73
CA GLU A 187 -2.32 -16.51 6.68
C GLU A 187 -3.38 -15.56 6.10
N GLN A 188 -4.52 -16.15 5.73
CA GLN A 188 -5.57 -15.45 5.00
C GLN A 188 -6.21 -14.32 5.80
N ALA A 189 -6.35 -14.53 7.10
CA ALA A 189 -6.98 -13.56 8.00
C ALA A 189 -6.08 -12.34 8.13
N LEU A 190 -4.76 -12.55 8.27
CA LEU A 190 -3.78 -11.46 8.33
C LEU A 190 -3.67 -10.70 7.00
N ALA A 191 -3.69 -11.42 5.87
CA ALA A 191 -3.66 -10.79 4.56
C ALA A 191 -4.93 -9.95 4.29
N LYS A 192 -6.10 -10.41 4.75
CA LYS A 192 -7.34 -9.60 4.73
C LYS A 192 -7.18 -8.34 5.57
N GLN A 193 -6.69 -8.46 6.81
CA GLN A 193 -6.46 -7.30 7.68
C GLN A 193 -5.47 -6.30 7.09
N PHE A 194 -4.44 -6.78 6.37
CA PHE A 194 -3.52 -5.88 5.67
C PHE A 194 -4.24 -5.07 4.58
N ALA A 195 -5.10 -5.73 3.81
CA ALA A 195 -5.94 -5.06 2.82
C ALA A 195 -6.92 -4.06 3.48
N GLU A 196 -7.52 -4.39 4.62
CA GLU A 196 -8.41 -3.49 5.38
C GLU A 196 -7.68 -2.26 5.94
N ILE A 197 -6.44 -2.42 6.43
CA ILE A 197 -5.58 -1.30 6.83
C ILE A 197 -5.39 -0.34 5.65
N LEU A 198 -5.01 -0.86 4.47
CA LEU A 198 -4.80 -0.04 3.28
C LEU A 198 -6.09 0.62 2.79
N HIS A 199 -7.21 -0.09 2.88
CA HIS A 199 -8.52 0.46 2.54
C HIS A 199 -8.87 1.67 3.41
N PHE A 200 -8.71 1.54 4.73
CA PHE A 200 -8.88 2.66 5.67
C PHE A 200 -7.92 3.80 5.32
N THR A 201 -6.64 3.51 5.11
CA THR A 201 -5.60 4.50 4.83
C THR A 201 -5.95 5.39 3.65
N LEU A 202 -6.32 4.80 2.51
CA LEU A 202 -6.64 5.58 1.31
C LEU A 202 -7.97 6.35 1.48
N ARG A 203 -8.97 5.79 2.17
CA ARG A 203 -10.22 6.52 2.48
C ARG A 203 -9.99 7.72 3.37
N PHE A 204 -9.17 7.57 4.42
CA PHE A 204 -8.82 8.67 5.30
C PHE A 204 -8.13 9.78 4.51
N ASP A 205 -7.14 9.42 3.69
CA ASP A 205 -6.36 10.40 2.94
C ASP A 205 -7.19 11.11 1.85
N GLU A 206 -8.12 10.41 1.18
CA GLU A 206 -9.08 11.03 0.25
C GLU A 206 -9.94 12.11 0.93
N LEU A 207 -10.47 11.81 2.12
CA LEU A 207 -11.27 12.77 2.91
C LEU A 207 -10.41 13.94 3.39
N LYS A 208 -9.17 13.67 3.81
CA LYS A 208 -8.25 14.72 4.23
C LYS A 208 -7.90 15.67 3.08
N MET A 209 -7.61 15.13 1.89
CA MET A 209 -7.23 15.93 0.72
C MET A 209 -8.33 16.91 0.28
N THR A 210 -9.59 16.55 0.48
CA THR A 210 -10.75 17.38 0.13
C THR A 210 -11.16 18.36 1.24
N ASN A 211 -10.50 18.33 2.40
CA ASN A 211 -10.85 19.16 3.55
C ASN A 211 -9.70 20.12 3.96
N PRO A 212 -9.62 21.33 3.36
CA PRO A 212 -8.58 22.31 3.69
C PRO A 212 -8.72 22.90 5.11
N ALA A 213 -9.87 22.72 5.77
CA ALA A 213 -10.08 23.26 7.12
C ALA A 213 -9.16 22.61 8.16
N ILE A 214 -8.79 21.33 7.98
CA ILE A 214 -7.92 20.58 8.90
C ILE A 214 -6.60 21.32 9.18
N GLN A 215 -5.90 21.74 8.13
CA GLN A 215 -4.62 22.45 8.28
C GLN A 215 -4.82 23.87 8.82
N ASN A 216 -5.88 24.55 8.40
CA ASN A 216 -6.18 25.92 8.83
C ASN A 216 -6.52 26.00 10.32
N ASP A 217 -7.38 25.11 10.79
CA ASP A 217 -7.81 25.02 12.18
C ASP A 217 -6.62 24.71 13.09
N PHE A 218 -5.80 23.73 12.73
CA PHE A 218 -4.62 23.37 13.51
C PHE A 218 -3.58 24.50 13.54
N SER A 219 -3.37 25.18 12.41
CA SER A 219 -2.48 26.33 12.32
C SER A 219 -2.98 27.51 13.15
N TYR A 220 -4.29 27.75 13.19
CA TYR A 220 -4.90 28.75 14.07
C TYR A 220 -4.69 28.38 15.55
N TYR A 221 -5.03 27.15 15.94
CA TYR A 221 -4.86 26.66 17.30
C TYR A 221 -3.42 26.84 17.81
N ARG A 222 -2.42 26.44 17.03
CA ARG A 222 -1.00 26.60 17.39
C ARG A 222 -0.62 28.06 17.63
N ARG A 223 -1.04 28.97 16.75
CA ARG A 223 -0.77 30.41 16.89
C ARG A 223 -1.44 30.99 18.13
N THR A 224 -2.68 30.61 18.40
CA THR A 224 -3.45 31.12 19.54
C THR A 224 -2.91 30.59 20.87
N LEU A 225 -2.60 29.29 20.96
CA LEU A 225 -1.97 28.68 22.13
C LEU A 225 -0.62 29.34 22.46
N SER A 226 0.20 29.64 21.45
CA SER A 226 1.46 30.37 21.64
C SER A 226 1.26 31.76 22.24
N ARG A 227 0.21 32.49 21.84
CA ARG A 227 -0.10 33.82 22.41
C ARG A 227 -0.62 33.72 23.85
N MET A 228 -1.50 32.76 24.12
CA MET A 228 -2.06 32.54 25.47
C MET A 228 -0.96 32.20 26.49
N ARG A 229 0.03 31.38 26.10
CA ARG A 229 1.20 31.06 26.94
C ARG A 229 2.09 32.26 27.24
N ILE A 230 2.27 33.19 26.29
CA ILE A 230 3.04 34.42 26.51
C ILE A 230 2.31 35.35 27.50
N ASN A 231 0.97 35.34 27.47
CA ASN A 231 0.14 36.17 28.33
C ASN A 231 -0.17 35.53 29.70
N ASN A 232 0.44 34.39 30.04
CA ASN A 232 0.22 33.64 31.29
C ASN A 232 -1.26 33.30 31.58
N VAL A 233 -2.09 33.17 30.54
CA VAL A 233 -3.45 32.67 30.72
C VAL A 233 -3.35 31.15 30.90
N PRO A 234 -3.83 30.58 32.03
CA PRO A 234 -3.87 29.13 32.21
C PRO A 234 -4.73 28.56 31.09
N ALA A 235 -4.13 27.77 30.21
CA ALA A 235 -4.89 26.97 29.28
C ALA A 235 -5.42 25.78 30.10
N GLU A 236 -6.70 25.85 30.46
CA GLU A 236 -7.36 24.83 31.26
C GLU A 236 -7.80 23.68 30.36
N GLY A 237 -7.10 22.55 30.44
CA GLY A 237 -7.55 21.30 29.85
C GLY A 237 -6.51 20.17 29.88
N GLU A 238 -6.87 19.01 30.46
CA GLU A 238 -6.08 17.77 30.43
C GLU A 238 -5.75 17.27 28.99
N ASN A 239 -6.40 17.85 27.97
CA ASN A 239 -6.25 17.48 26.57
C ASN A 239 -5.30 18.39 25.76
N GLU A 240 -4.52 19.24 26.41
CA GLU A 240 -3.60 20.14 25.72
C GLU A 240 -2.55 19.41 24.85
N VAL A 241 -2.41 19.87 23.62
CA VAL A 241 -1.33 19.43 22.72
C VAL A 241 -0.03 20.14 23.13
N ASN A 242 0.93 19.40 23.67
CA ASN A 242 2.26 19.96 23.98
C ASN A 242 3.00 20.38 22.69
N ASN A 243 4.05 21.20 22.81
CA ASN A 243 4.71 21.79 21.64
C ASN A 243 5.37 20.75 20.71
N GLU A 244 5.94 19.68 21.29
CA GLU A 244 6.58 18.61 20.52
C GLU A 244 5.56 17.80 19.71
N LEU A 245 4.46 17.38 20.34
CA LEU A 245 3.34 16.71 19.70
C LEU A 245 2.74 17.60 18.61
N ALA A 246 2.60 18.91 18.87
CA ALA A 246 2.09 19.86 17.88
C ALA A 246 2.97 19.94 16.63
N ASN A 247 4.30 19.87 16.79
CA ASN A 247 5.23 19.84 15.66
C ASN A 247 5.06 18.56 14.83
N ARG A 248 4.99 17.39 15.48
CA ARG A 248 4.76 16.11 14.80
C ARG A 248 3.43 16.07 14.06
N MET A 249 2.35 16.52 14.70
CA MET A 249 1.03 16.66 14.07
C MET A 249 1.05 17.62 12.88
N SER A 250 1.83 18.71 12.95
CA SER A 250 1.92 19.67 11.83
C SER A 250 2.56 19.03 10.61
N LEU A 251 3.64 18.27 10.79
CA LEU A 251 4.28 17.51 9.72
C LEU A 251 3.34 16.45 9.16
N PHE A 252 2.63 15.73 10.04
CA PHE A 252 1.63 14.76 9.63
C PHE A 252 0.57 15.39 8.72
N TYR A 253 -0.09 16.49 9.13
CA TYR A 253 -1.15 17.11 8.31
C TYR A 253 -0.66 17.91 7.10
N ALA A 254 0.63 18.24 7.03
CA ALA A 254 1.23 18.87 5.85
C ALA A 254 1.30 17.89 4.66
N GLU A 255 1.46 16.60 4.92
CA GLU A 255 1.51 15.56 3.88
C GLU A 255 0.16 15.44 3.16
N ALA A 256 0.17 15.27 1.83
CA ALA A 256 -1.07 15.08 1.05
C ALA A 256 -1.84 13.83 1.51
N THR A 257 -1.11 12.75 1.75
CA THR A 257 -1.62 11.43 2.16
C THR A 257 -0.98 11.01 3.49
N PRO A 258 -1.42 11.59 4.62
CA PRO A 258 -0.75 11.44 5.92
C PRO A 258 -0.72 10.00 6.45
N MET A 259 -1.81 9.24 6.30
CA MET A 259 -1.84 7.84 6.74
C MET A 259 -0.96 6.98 5.85
N LEU A 260 -1.00 7.19 4.52
CA LEU A 260 -0.19 6.41 3.59
C LEU A 260 1.30 6.70 3.75
N LYS A 261 1.68 7.95 4.02
CA LYS A 261 3.06 8.31 4.35
C LYS A 261 3.54 7.58 5.61
N THR A 262 2.70 7.53 6.64
CA THR A 262 2.99 6.80 7.88
C THR A 262 3.23 5.31 7.61
N LEU A 263 2.38 4.67 6.80
CA LEU A 263 2.56 3.26 6.44
C LEU A 263 3.80 3.02 5.57
N SER A 264 4.11 3.94 4.66
CA SER A 264 5.30 3.87 3.82
C SER A 264 6.59 3.91 4.66
N ASP A 265 6.64 4.83 5.63
CA ASP A 265 7.76 4.94 6.57
C ASP A 265 7.86 3.71 7.47
N ALA A 266 6.72 3.21 7.97
CA ALA A 266 6.65 2.00 8.78
C ALA A 266 7.17 0.77 8.01
N THR A 267 6.82 0.62 6.74
CA THR A 267 7.27 -0.49 5.90
C THR A 267 8.77 -0.39 5.60
N THR A 268 9.26 0.82 5.31
CA THR A 268 10.69 1.08 5.10
C THR A 268 11.51 0.77 6.35
N LYS A 269 11.00 1.17 7.52
CA LYS A 269 11.59 0.90 8.83
C LYS A 269 11.58 -0.59 9.16
N PHE A 270 10.49 -1.31 8.87
CA PHE A 270 10.41 -2.76 9.04
C PHE A 270 11.53 -3.47 8.28
N VAL A 271 11.73 -3.17 7.00
CA VAL A 271 12.81 -3.79 6.20
C VAL A 271 14.20 -3.41 6.73
N SER A 272 14.38 -2.17 7.19
CA SER A 272 15.65 -1.69 7.74
C SER A 272 16.02 -2.35 9.07
N GLU A 273 15.04 -2.63 9.92
CA GLU A 273 15.21 -3.26 11.24
C GLU A 273 15.36 -4.79 11.13
N ASN A 274 14.79 -5.42 10.09
CA ASN A 274 14.83 -6.87 9.88
C ASN A 274 15.88 -7.28 8.83
N LYS A 275 17.16 -6.92 9.04
CA LYS A 275 18.25 -7.20 8.09
C LYS A 275 18.48 -8.68 7.78
N ASN A 276 18.02 -9.58 8.65
CA ASN A 276 18.12 -11.02 8.46
C ASN A 276 17.04 -11.56 7.51
N LEU A 277 16.03 -10.74 7.20
CA LEU A 277 14.96 -11.08 6.27
C LEU A 277 15.30 -10.54 4.87
N PRO A 278 15.23 -11.36 3.82
CA PRO A 278 15.38 -10.86 2.46
C PRO A 278 14.32 -9.80 2.15
N ILE A 279 14.75 -8.66 1.60
CA ILE A 279 13.84 -7.57 1.16
C ILE A 279 12.81 -8.06 0.13
N GLU A 280 13.18 -9.09 -0.63
CA GLU A 280 12.33 -9.79 -1.60
C GLU A 280 11.08 -10.35 -0.93
N ASN A 281 11.13 -10.84 0.31
CA ASN A 281 9.94 -11.37 0.99
C ASN A 281 8.87 -10.28 1.16
N THR A 282 9.27 -9.07 1.55
CA THR A 282 8.35 -7.94 1.71
C THR A 282 7.89 -7.41 0.36
N THR A 283 8.83 -7.13 -0.56
CA THR A 283 8.50 -6.53 -1.85
C THR A 283 7.71 -7.49 -2.76
N ASP A 284 7.97 -8.79 -2.70
CA ASP A 284 7.20 -9.78 -3.45
C ASP A 284 5.81 -10.00 -2.86
N CYS A 285 5.64 -9.90 -1.54
CA CYS A 285 4.32 -9.90 -0.91
C CYS A 285 3.46 -8.73 -1.42
N LEU A 286 4.01 -7.51 -1.39
CA LEU A 286 3.31 -6.31 -1.90
C LEU A 286 2.97 -6.41 -3.39
N SER A 287 3.92 -6.86 -4.23
CA SER A 287 3.69 -6.99 -5.68
C SER A 287 2.71 -8.13 -6.02
N THR A 288 2.68 -9.19 -5.21
CA THR A 288 1.68 -10.27 -5.35
C THR A 288 0.28 -9.75 -5.05
N MET A 289 0.10 -9.02 -3.94
CA MET A 289 -1.18 -8.37 -3.61
C MET A 289 -1.63 -7.38 -4.71
N ALA A 290 -0.69 -6.59 -5.26
CA ALA A 290 -0.97 -5.66 -6.34
C ALA A 290 -1.49 -6.39 -7.59
N SER A 291 -0.80 -7.47 -7.95
CA SER A 291 -1.12 -8.29 -9.12
C SER A 291 -2.47 -8.98 -8.97
N VAL A 292 -2.79 -9.49 -7.78
CA VAL A 292 -4.09 -10.08 -7.46
C VAL A 292 -5.21 -9.05 -7.67
N CYS A 293 -5.09 -7.86 -7.07
CA CYS A 293 -6.10 -6.81 -7.21
C CYS A 293 -6.27 -6.40 -8.68
N ARG A 294 -5.17 -6.22 -9.42
CA ARG A 294 -5.20 -5.87 -10.84
C ARG A 294 -5.93 -6.93 -11.67
N VAL A 295 -5.56 -8.21 -11.52
CA VAL A 295 -6.17 -9.30 -12.29
C VAL A 295 -7.66 -9.43 -11.96
N MET A 296 -8.03 -9.27 -10.69
CA MET A 296 -9.42 -9.26 -10.25
C MET A 296 -10.25 -8.15 -10.90
N LEU A 297 -9.66 -6.97 -11.10
CA LEU A 297 -10.33 -5.81 -11.67
C LEU A 297 -10.34 -5.79 -13.21
N GLU A 298 -9.31 -6.33 -13.85
CA GLU A 298 -9.13 -6.34 -15.32
C GLU A 298 -9.86 -7.51 -15.99
N THR A 299 -9.99 -8.65 -15.32
CA THR A 299 -10.58 -9.87 -15.90
C THR A 299 -12.12 -9.79 -15.82
N PRO A 300 -12.86 -9.73 -16.95
CA PRO A 300 -14.31 -9.60 -16.95
C PRO A 300 -15.03 -10.72 -16.19
N GLU A 301 -14.50 -11.94 -16.24
CA GLU A 301 -15.06 -13.10 -15.55
C GLU A 301 -14.97 -13.00 -14.02
N TYR A 302 -14.00 -12.26 -13.49
CA TYR A 302 -13.92 -11.96 -12.05
C TYR A 302 -14.70 -10.72 -11.71
N ARG A 303 -14.59 -9.68 -12.55
CA ARG A 303 -15.29 -8.42 -12.36
C ARG A 303 -16.81 -8.59 -12.34
N SER A 304 -17.35 -9.40 -13.25
CA SER A 304 -18.78 -9.71 -13.33
C SER A 304 -19.33 -10.45 -12.11
N ARG A 305 -18.44 -11.06 -11.31
CA ARG A 305 -18.85 -11.71 -10.07
C ARG A 305 -18.97 -10.74 -8.92
N PHE A 306 -18.34 -9.56 -8.98
CA PHE A 306 -18.53 -8.53 -7.96
C PHE A 306 -19.98 -8.06 -7.98
N THR A 307 -20.68 -8.30 -6.88
CA THR A 307 -22.06 -7.85 -6.67
C THR A 307 -22.14 -6.42 -6.18
N ASN A 308 -21.04 -5.86 -5.68
CA ASN A 308 -20.97 -4.56 -5.01
C ASN A 308 -19.85 -3.68 -5.58
N GLU A 309 -20.18 -2.41 -5.89
CA GLU A 309 -19.20 -1.39 -6.30
C GLU A 309 -18.17 -1.08 -5.19
N GLU A 310 -18.53 -1.32 -3.92
CA GLU A 310 -17.60 -1.17 -2.80
C GLU A 310 -16.44 -2.16 -2.88
N THR A 311 -16.66 -3.38 -3.38
CA THR A 311 -15.60 -4.38 -3.55
C THR A 311 -14.60 -3.94 -4.62
N VAL A 312 -15.08 -3.37 -5.72
CA VAL A 312 -14.23 -2.78 -6.76
C VAL A 312 -13.40 -1.65 -6.15
N SER A 313 -14.05 -0.76 -5.41
CA SER A 313 -13.43 0.38 -4.74
C SER A 313 -12.44 -0.03 -3.65
N PHE A 314 -12.67 -1.15 -2.99
CA PHE A 314 -11.76 -1.78 -2.04
C PHE A 314 -10.49 -2.27 -2.76
N CYS A 315 -10.64 -3.08 -3.81
CA CYS A 315 -9.51 -3.60 -4.57
C CYS A 315 -8.67 -2.49 -5.22
N LEU A 316 -9.28 -1.41 -5.71
CA LEU A 316 -8.56 -0.26 -6.27
C LEU A 316 -7.69 0.42 -5.21
N ARG A 317 -8.24 0.64 -4.01
CA ARG A 317 -7.50 1.24 -2.88
C ARG A 317 -6.35 0.36 -2.40
N VAL A 318 -6.61 -0.94 -2.23
CA VAL A 318 -5.59 -1.91 -1.83
C VAL A 318 -4.46 -1.94 -2.87
N MET A 319 -4.80 -2.03 -4.17
CA MET A 319 -3.83 -2.02 -5.26
C MET A 319 -2.93 -0.78 -5.20
N VAL A 320 -3.51 0.41 -5.09
CA VAL A 320 -2.73 1.67 -5.04
C VAL A 320 -1.90 1.76 -3.76
N GLY A 321 -2.44 1.34 -2.63
CA GLY A 321 -1.73 1.27 -1.36
C GLY A 321 -0.47 0.41 -1.45
N VAL A 322 -0.59 -0.85 -1.86
CA VAL A 322 0.58 -1.74 -1.97
C VAL A 322 1.58 -1.30 -3.06
N ILE A 323 1.11 -0.65 -4.13
CA ILE A 323 1.99 -0.06 -5.16
C ILE A 323 2.89 1.00 -4.54
N ILE A 324 2.31 1.92 -3.76
CA ILE A 324 3.05 3.02 -3.14
C ILE A 324 4.00 2.47 -2.07
N LEU A 325 3.57 1.52 -1.24
CA LEU A 325 4.48 0.87 -0.30
C LEU A 325 5.65 0.17 -1.01
N TYR A 326 5.38 -0.56 -2.10
CA TYR A 326 6.43 -1.21 -2.89
C TYR A 326 7.41 -0.19 -3.46
N ASP A 327 6.91 0.94 -3.98
CA ASP A 327 7.75 1.96 -4.59
C ASP A 327 8.74 2.59 -3.60
N HIS A 328 8.36 2.74 -2.33
CA HIS A 328 9.27 3.28 -1.30
C HIS A 328 10.29 2.27 -0.79
N VAL A 329 9.92 0.99 -0.75
CA VAL A 329 10.73 -0.08 -0.17
C VAL A 329 11.67 -0.72 -1.18
N HIS A 330 11.19 -0.96 -2.41
CA HIS A 330 11.97 -1.65 -3.43
C HIS A 330 13.11 -0.76 -3.95
N PRO A 331 14.36 -1.25 -4.07
CA PRO A 331 15.53 -0.40 -4.36
C PRO A 331 15.44 0.39 -5.67
N VAL A 332 14.78 -0.15 -6.68
CA VAL A 332 14.58 0.51 -7.99
C VAL A 332 13.15 1.05 -8.18
N GLY A 333 12.31 0.96 -7.15
CA GLY A 333 10.91 1.41 -7.19
C GLY A 333 9.96 0.54 -8.00
N ALA A 334 8.71 1.00 -8.08
CA ALA A 334 7.60 0.36 -8.79
C ALA A 334 7.57 0.67 -10.30
N PHE A 335 8.37 1.64 -10.75
CA PHE A 335 8.32 2.18 -12.11
C PHE A 335 9.44 1.67 -13.04
N ALA A 336 10.47 1.03 -12.48
CA ALA A 336 11.54 0.42 -13.23
C ALA A 336 11.05 -0.76 -14.06
N LYS A 337 11.70 -1.03 -15.21
CA LYS A 337 11.35 -2.17 -16.08
C LYS A 337 11.54 -3.53 -15.40
N THR A 338 12.40 -3.60 -14.39
CA THR A 338 12.67 -4.79 -13.58
C THR A 338 11.70 -4.96 -12.42
N SER A 339 10.79 -3.99 -12.20
CA SER A 339 9.75 -4.11 -11.18
C SER A 339 8.81 -5.28 -11.49
N LYS A 340 8.34 -5.95 -10.44
CA LYS A 340 7.31 -7.00 -10.54
C LYS A 340 5.90 -6.42 -10.68
N ILE A 341 5.72 -5.11 -10.56
CA ILE A 341 4.42 -4.44 -10.69
C ILE A 341 4.20 -4.02 -12.15
N ASP A 342 3.11 -4.52 -12.74
CA ASP A 342 2.61 -4.04 -14.05
C ASP A 342 1.94 -2.66 -13.88
N MET A 343 2.77 -1.62 -13.81
CA MET A 343 2.30 -0.25 -13.59
C MET A 343 1.34 0.24 -14.67
N LYS A 344 1.56 -0.16 -15.93
CA LYS A 344 0.69 0.24 -17.05
C LYS A 344 -0.70 -0.38 -16.89
N GLY A 345 -0.75 -1.68 -16.57
CA GLY A 345 -2.02 -2.36 -16.30
C GLY A 345 -2.74 -1.78 -15.09
N CYS A 346 -2.04 -1.49 -13.99
CA CYS A 346 -2.64 -0.88 -12.80
C CYS A 346 -3.24 0.50 -13.09
N ILE A 347 -2.53 1.39 -13.81
CA ILE A 347 -3.05 2.72 -14.15
C ILE A 347 -4.21 2.61 -15.15
N LYS A 348 -4.15 1.67 -16.09
CA LYS A 348 -5.25 1.42 -17.03
C LYS A 348 -6.53 1.03 -16.27
N VAL A 349 -6.44 0.09 -15.34
CA VAL A 349 -7.58 -0.33 -14.50
C VAL A 349 -8.21 0.85 -13.74
N LEU A 350 -7.39 1.78 -13.24
CA LEU A 350 -7.87 3.01 -12.61
C LEU A 350 -8.58 3.92 -13.63
N LYS A 351 -7.99 4.15 -14.81
CA LYS A 351 -8.58 4.99 -15.86
C LYS A 351 -9.87 4.43 -16.46
N ASP A 352 -10.09 3.12 -16.37
CA ASP A 352 -11.32 2.47 -16.80
C ASP A 352 -12.49 2.70 -15.79
N GLN A 353 -12.24 3.31 -14.63
CA GLN A 353 -13.27 3.68 -13.65
C GLN A 353 -13.83 5.10 -13.88
N PRO A 354 -15.01 5.43 -13.33
CA PRO A 354 -15.52 6.79 -13.36
C PRO A 354 -14.51 7.80 -12.77
N PRO A 355 -14.15 8.90 -13.46
CA PRO A 355 -13.06 9.79 -13.04
C PRO A 355 -13.18 10.29 -11.60
N ASN A 356 -14.40 10.68 -11.20
CA ASN A 356 -14.67 11.21 -9.86
C ASN A 356 -14.43 10.20 -8.74
N SER A 357 -14.47 8.89 -9.04
CA SER A 357 -14.29 7.83 -8.04
C SER A 357 -12.83 7.45 -7.76
N VAL A 358 -11.92 7.78 -8.68
CA VAL A 358 -10.51 7.36 -8.64
C VAL A 358 -9.51 8.51 -8.66
N GLU A 359 -9.96 9.76 -8.81
CA GLU A 359 -9.07 10.92 -8.88
C GLU A 359 -8.19 11.05 -7.63
N GLY A 360 -8.72 10.74 -6.44
CA GLY A 360 -7.92 10.68 -5.21
C GLY A 360 -6.79 9.65 -5.28
N LEU A 361 -7.05 8.48 -5.86
CA LEU A 361 -6.06 7.41 -6.04
C LEU A 361 -5.01 7.76 -7.09
N LEU A 362 -5.42 8.40 -8.19
CA LEU A 362 -4.49 8.92 -9.20
C LEU A 362 -3.58 10.00 -8.60
N ASN A 363 -4.12 10.88 -7.75
CA ASN A 363 -3.33 11.88 -7.05
C ASN A 363 -2.36 11.27 -6.03
N ALA A 364 -2.76 10.20 -5.32
CA ALA A 364 -1.82 9.46 -4.48
C ALA A 364 -0.64 8.90 -5.30
N LEU A 365 -0.90 8.35 -6.50
CA LEU A 365 0.18 7.92 -7.41
C LEU A 365 1.02 9.07 -7.95
N ARG A 366 0.46 10.27 -8.13
CA ARG A 366 1.21 11.44 -8.64
C ARG A 366 2.13 12.06 -7.59
N TYR A 367 1.67 12.12 -6.34
CA TYR A 367 2.30 12.96 -5.31
C TYR A 367 2.99 12.17 -4.20
N THR A 368 2.59 10.92 -3.96
CA THR A 368 3.11 10.12 -2.84
C THR A 368 4.17 9.11 -3.29
N THR A 369 4.28 8.81 -4.58
CA THR A 369 5.32 7.92 -5.11
C THR A 369 6.70 8.56 -5.06
N LYS A 370 7.73 7.73 -4.84
CA LYS A 370 9.13 8.13 -4.77
C LYS A 370 9.79 8.20 -6.15
N HIS A 371 9.54 7.21 -7.02
CA HIS A 371 10.32 7.04 -8.26
C HIS A 371 9.55 7.43 -9.54
N LEU A 372 8.33 7.99 -9.45
CA LEU A 372 7.56 8.42 -10.63
C LEU A 372 8.32 9.44 -11.47
N ASN A 373 9.03 10.37 -10.82
CA ASN A 373 9.70 11.47 -11.50
C ASN A 373 11.10 11.13 -12.02
N ASP A 374 11.65 9.95 -11.69
CA ASP A 374 12.96 9.50 -12.13
C ASP A 374 13.12 9.50 -13.66
N GLU A 375 14.32 9.75 -14.15
CA GLU A 375 14.62 9.74 -15.60
C GLU A 375 14.43 8.35 -16.22
N THR A 376 14.61 7.30 -15.42
CA THR A 376 14.44 5.89 -15.82
C THR A 376 12.97 5.50 -15.99
N THR A 377 12.04 6.26 -15.40
CA THR A 377 10.60 5.99 -15.47
C THR A 377 10.05 6.25 -16.87
N SER A 378 9.29 5.29 -17.39
CA SER A 378 8.76 5.33 -18.76
C SER A 378 7.92 6.59 -19.02
N LYS A 379 8.25 7.32 -20.10
CA LYS A 379 7.48 8.49 -20.56
C LYS A 379 5.99 8.18 -20.77
N GLN A 380 5.67 6.95 -21.19
CA GLN A 380 4.28 6.51 -21.35
C GLN A 380 3.54 6.49 -20.00
N ILE A 381 4.16 5.97 -18.94
CA ILE A 381 3.56 5.95 -17.60
C ILE A 381 3.36 7.38 -17.08
N LYS A 382 4.36 8.26 -17.26
CA LYS A 382 4.25 9.68 -16.89
C LYS A 382 3.07 10.34 -17.62
N SER A 383 2.94 10.12 -18.93
CA SER A 383 1.80 10.64 -19.71
C SER A 383 0.45 10.05 -19.30
N MET A 384 0.41 8.80 -18.83
CA MET A 384 -0.82 8.23 -18.28
C MET A 384 -1.22 8.88 -16.95
N LEU A 385 -0.27 9.37 -16.15
CA LEU A 385 -0.58 10.05 -14.90
C LEU A 385 -0.65 11.58 -15.03
N GLN A 386 -0.45 12.14 -16.22
CA GLN A 386 -0.69 13.57 -16.47
C GLN A 386 -2.17 13.90 -16.60
#